data_AF-A0A6L9JSA6-F1
#
_entry.id   AF-A0A6L9JSA6-F1
#
_cell.length_a   1.000
_cell.length_b   1.000
_cell.length_c   1.000
_cell.angle_alpha   90.00
_cell.angle_beta   90.00
_cell.angle_gamma   90.00
#
_symmetry.space_group_name_H-M   'P 1'
#
loop_
_entity.id
_entity.type
_entity.pdbx_description
1 polymer ?
#
loop_
_entity_poly.entity_id
_entity_poly.type
_entity_poly.pdbx_seq_one_letter_code
_entity_poly.pdbx_strand_id
1 'polypeptide(L)' 'MTDAQTLAFEYLRRSDKKLSPAQYLLELRKLEAEFNELLQIDDLEQKLKDDSIRTWKALSS' A
#
# COMPACT_ATOMS: atom_id res chain seq x y z
N MET A 1 -8.34 -7.62 -0.94
CA MET A 1 -7.28 -6.59 -0.92
C MET A 1 -7.79 -5.47 -0.04
N THR A 2 -7.10 -5.19 1.06
CA THR A 2 -7.36 -3.97 1.83
C THR A 2 -6.86 -2.80 1.00
N ASP A 3 -7.76 -1.87 0.64
CA ASP A 3 -7.38 -0.67 -0.08
C ASP A 3 -6.57 0.29 0.82
N ALA A 4 -5.80 1.18 0.20
CA ALA A 4 -4.95 2.15 0.90
C ALA A 4 -5.76 3.04 1.87
N GLN A 5 -7.02 3.33 1.52
CA GLN A 5 -7.92 4.12 2.34
C GLN A 5 -8.27 3.42 3.66
N THR A 6 -8.57 2.12 3.63
CA THR A 6 -8.86 1.31 4.82
C THR A 6 -7.64 1.25 5.74
N LEU A 7 -6.44 1.10 5.18
CA LEU A 7 -5.19 1.10 5.95
C LEU A 7 -4.94 2.45 6.61
N ALA A 8 -5.12 3.56 5.88
CA ALA A 8 -4.97 4.92 6.39
C ALA A 8 -5.94 5.18 7.55
N PHE A 9 -7.19 4.76 7.40
CA PHE A 9 -8.21 4.91 8.43
C PHE A 9 -7.88 4.07 9.69
N GLU A 10 -7.55 2.80 9.53
CA GLU A 10 -7.20 1.92 10.65
C GLU A 10 -5.92 2.38 11.37
N TYR A 11 -4.94 2.90 10.63
CA TYR A 11 -3.72 3.47 11.21
C TYR A 11 -4.04 4.65 12.11
N LEU A 12 -4.85 5.62 11.63
CA LEU A 12 -5.24 6.77 12.44
C LEU A 12 -6.12 6.38 13.62
N ARG A 13 -7.04 5.43 13.43
CA ARG A 13 -7.93 4.91 14.49
C ARG A 13 -7.14 4.31 15.66
N ARG A 14 -5.98 3.70 15.37
CA ARG A 14 -5.08 3.11 16.39
C ARG A 14 -4.04 4.09 16.90
N SER A 15 -3.95 5.29 16.33
CA SER A 15 -3.00 6.29 16.77
C SER A 15 -3.52 7.05 17.99
N ASP A 16 -2.66 7.30 18.97
CA ASP A 16 -2.98 8.15 20.12
C ASP A 16 -2.92 9.66 19.79
N LYS A 17 -2.83 10.02 18.50
CA LYS A 17 -2.74 11.42 18.06
C LYS A 17 -4.08 12.12 18.31
N LYS A 18 -4.06 13.17 19.13
CA LYS A 18 -5.22 14.06 19.30
C LYS A 18 -5.27 15.05 18.14
N LEU A 19 -6.01 14.67 17.09
CA LEU A 19 -6.20 15.50 15.89
C LEU A 19 -7.54 16.22 15.97
N SER A 20 -7.57 17.49 15.57
CA SER A 20 -8.83 18.16 15.23
C SER A 20 -9.43 17.52 13.97
N PRO A 21 -10.74 17.70 13.68
CA PRO A 21 -11.34 17.14 12.48
C PRO A 21 -10.62 17.51 11.18
N ALA A 22 -10.16 18.76 11.05
CA ALA A 22 -9.41 19.21 9.89
C ALA A 22 -8.03 18.53 9.78
N GLN A 23 -7.34 18.36 10.91
CA GLN A 23 -6.05 17.66 10.96
C GLN A 23 -6.21 16.17 10.63
N TYR A 24 -7.28 15.53 11.13
CA TYR A 24 -7.58 14.13 10.81
C TYR A 24 -7.75 13.92 9.32
N LEU A 25 -8.54 14.77 8.64
CA LEU A 25 -8.76 14.67 7.20
C LEU A 25 -7.47 14.89 6.40
N LEU A 26 -6.61 15.81 6.84
CA LEU A 26 -5.33 16.07 6.20
C LEU A 26 -4.40 14.85 6.34
N GLU A 27 -4.26 14.31 7.54
CA GLU A 27 -3.41 13.15 7.80
C GLU A 27 -3.93 11.89 7.12
N LEU A 28 -5.26 11.70 7.04
CA LEU A 28 -5.87 10.57 6.35
C LEU A 28 -5.49 10.56 4.86
N ARG A 29 -5.57 11.73 4.19
CA ARG A 29 -5.19 11.85 2.78
C ARG A 29 -3.71 11.60 2.52
N LYS A 30 -2.82 12.03 3.43
CA LYS A 30 -1.39 11.76 3.31
C LYS A 30 -1.11 10.27 3.42
N LEU A 31 -1.64 9.62 4.45
CA LEU A 31 -1.47 8.19 4.68
C LEU A 31 -2.08 7.36 3.55
N GLU A 32 -3.21 7.77 3.00
CA GLU A 32 -3.82 7.12 1.84
C GLU A 32 -2.89 7.17 0.62
N ALA A 33 -2.26 8.31 0.35
CA ALA A 33 -1.28 8.44 -0.73
C ALA A 33 -0.03 7.58 -0.49
N GLU A 34 0.54 7.65 0.71
CA GLU A 34 1.71 6.85 1.10
C GLU A 34 1.45 5.35 0.99
N PHE A 35 0.31 4.86 1.49
CA PHE A 35 -0.04 3.45 1.38
C PHE A 35 -0.36 3.03 -0.04
N ASN A 36 -0.95 3.90 -0.86
CA ASN A 36 -1.18 3.60 -2.27
C ASN A 36 0.14 3.45 -3.03
N GLU A 37 1.14 4.29 -2.76
CA GLU A 37 2.48 4.15 -3.33
C GLU A 37 3.15 2.84 -2.89
N LEU A 38 3.09 2.49 -1.61
CA LEU A 38 3.67 1.25 -1.08
C LEU A 38 3.01 0.00 -1.66
N LEU A 39 1.68 -0.04 -1.73
CA LEU A 39 0.96 -1.17 -2.32
C LEU A 39 1.25 -1.33 -3.82
N GLN A 40 1.43 -0.23 -4.55
CA GLN A 40 1.83 -0.28 -5.95
C GLN A 40 3.26 -0.82 -6.13
N ILE A 41 4.18 -0.47 -5.23
CA ILE A 41 5.56 -1.02 -5.25
C ILE A 41 5.52 -2.52 -5.01
N ASP A 42 4.79 -2.98 -3.99
CA ASP A 42 4.65 -4.41 -3.69
C ASP A 42 4.07 -5.19 -4.88
N ASP A 43 3.03 -4.65 -5.54
CA ASP A 43 2.43 -5.25 -6.73
C ASP A 43 3.44 -5.32 -7.90
N LEU A 44 4.27 -4.29 -8.07
CA LEU A 44 5.26 -4.23 -9.13
C LEU A 44 6.41 -5.21 -8.90
N GLU A 45 6.91 -5.30 -7.66
CA GLU A 45 7.93 -6.26 -7.26
C GLU A 45 7.44 -7.71 -7.39
N GLN A 46 6.21 -7.99 -6.96
CA GLN A 46 5.62 -9.32 -7.08
C GLN A 46 5.48 -9.72 -8.56
N LYS A 47 5.03 -8.80 -9.41
CA LYS A 47 4.92 -9.03 -10.86
C LYS A 47 6.28 -9.33 -11.50
N LEU A 48 7.33 -8.60 -11.13
CA LEU A 48 8.69 -8.83 -11.61
C LEU A 48 9.22 -10.22 -11.22
N LYS A 49 8.94 -10.67 -9.98
CA LYS A 49 9.29 -12.02 -9.52
C LYS A 49 8.56 -13.08 -10.33
N ASP A 50 7.26 -12.91 -10.54
CA ASP A 50 6.43 -13.86 -11.29
C ASP A 50 6.88 -13.98 -12.76
N ASP A 51 7.18 -12.85 -13.41
CA ASP A 51 7.68 -12.81 -14.78
C ASP A 51 9.06 -13.45 -14.90
N SER A 52 9.92 -13.26 -13.91
CA SER A 52 11.23 -13.94 -13.84
C SER A 52 11.06 -15.45 -13.74
N ILE A 53 10.20 -15.93 -12.83
CA ILE A 53 9.92 -17.38 -12.67
C ILE A 53 9.34 -17.97 -13.95
N ARG A 54 8.41 -17.26 -14.62
CA ARG A 54 7.85 -17.69 -15.91
C ARG A 54 8.93 -17.82 -16.97
N THR A 55 9.81 -16.83 -17.07
CA THR A 55 10.91 -16.82 -18.04
C THR A 55 11.88 -17.99 -17.79
N TRP A 56 12.26 -18.24 -16.54
CA TRP A 56 13.10 -19.38 -16.18
C TRP A 56 12.45 -20.72 -16.54
N LYS A 57 11.17 -20.91 -16.24
CA LYS A 57 10.43 -22.14 -16.60
C LYS A 57 10.37 -22.36 -18.11
N ALA A 58 10.19 -21.28 -18.89
CA ALA A 58 10.14 -21.35 -20.35
C ALA A 58 11.49 -21.71 -20.98
N LEU A 59 12.60 -21.29 -20.36
CA LEU A 59 13.96 -21.60 -20.81
C LEU A 59 14.44 -22.99 -20.37
N SER A 60 13.86 -23.54 -19.29
CA SER A 60 14.19 -24.87 -18.77
C SER A 60 13.31 -26.00 -19.33
N SER A 61 12.39 -25.69 -20.25
CA SER A 61 11.51 -26.65 -20.94
C SER A 61 11.97 -26.85 -22.38
#